data_AF-A0A6N8UTK5-F1
#
_entry.id   AF-A0A6N8UTK5-F1
#
_cell.length_a   1.000
_cell.length_b   1.000
_cell.length_c   1.000
_cell.angle_alpha   90.00
_cell.angle_beta   90.00
_cell.angle_gamma   90.00
#
_symmetry.space_group_name_H-M   'P 1'
#
loop_
_entity.id
_entity.type
_entity.pdbx_description
1 polymer ?
#
loop_
_entity_poly.entity_id
_entity_poly.type
_entity_poly.pdbx_seq_one_letter_code
_entity_poly.pdbx_strand_id
1 'polypeptide(L)'
;MSESELVSALSVEEIAEIEEEISHLPDRESAAIDALMIVQRHRGWVSDESLYSLAQLLEMSSAELDSIATFYNLIYRQPVGRHVVM
;
A
#
# COMPACT_ATOMS: atom_id res chain seq x y z
N MET A 1 19.16 -1.69 11.38
CA MET A 1 18.11 -1.53 12.41
C MET A 1 16.85 -1.16 11.65
N SER A 2 15.73 -1.79 11.99
CA SER A 2 14.36 -1.49 11.51
C SER A 2 13.87 -2.18 10.22
N GLU A 3 13.86 -3.51 10.18
CA GLU A 3 13.01 -4.28 9.23
C GLU A 3 11.81 -4.94 9.93
N SER A 4 11.87 -5.16 11.26
CA SER A 4 10.88 -5.99 11.97
C SER A 4 9.66 -5.26 12.54
N GLU A 5 9.64 -3.93 12.63
CA GLU A 5 8.47 -3.18 13.15
C GLU A 5 7.43 -2.84 12.07
N LEU A 6 7.81 -2.87 10.79
CA LEU A 6 6.96 -2.43 9.70
C LEU A 6 5.77 -3.36 9.47
N VAL A 7 5.96 -4.69 9.53
CA VAL A 7 4.86 -5.66 9.40
C VAL A 7 3.78 -5.47 10.48
N SER A 8 4.12 -4.90 11.64
CA SER A 8 3.13 -4.58 12.68
C SER A 8 2.19 -3.43 12.31
N ALA A 9 2.51 -2.65 11.26
CA ALA A 9 1.68 -1.56 10.80
C ALA A 9 0.45 -2.03 10.02
N LEU A 10 0.41 -3.28 9.54
CA LEU A 10 -0.73 -3.88 8.83
C LEU A 10 -1.38 -5.00 9.67
N SER A 11 -2.69 -5.15 9.56
CA SER A 11 -3.44 -6.23 10.21
C SER A 11 -3.21 -7.54 9.47
N VAL A 12 -3.32 -8.67 10.18
CA VAL A 12 -3.15 -10.01 9.58
C VAL A 12 -4.17 -10.25 8.47
N GLU A 13 -5.38 -9.72 8.60
CA GLU A 13 -6.43 -9.78 7.56
C GLU A 13 -6.03 -8.99 6.30
N GLU A 14 -5.52 -7.76 6.48
CA GLU A 14 -5.04 -6.92 5.37
C GLU A 14 -3.88 -7.63 4.63
N ILE A 15 -2.91 -8.16 5.37
CA ILE A 15 -1.75 -8.87 4.81
C ILE A 15 -2.20 -10.12 4.03
N ALA A 16 -3.10 -10.93 4.59
CA ALA A 16 -3.55 -12.15 3.94
C ALA A 16 -4.32 -11.87 2.64
N GLU A 17 -5.19 -10.85 2.63
CA GLU A 17 -5.94 -10.45 1.43
C GLU A 17 -4.99 -9.89 0.36
N ILE A 18 -4.00 -9.12 0.77
CA ILE A 18 -2.96 -8.58 -0.11
C ILE A 18 -2.11 -9.72 -0.71
N GLU A 19 -1.59 -10.64 0.10
CA GLU A 19 -0.79 -11.77 -0.38
C GLU A 19 -1.56 -12.68 -1.34
N GLU A 20 -2.84 -12.92 -1.06
CA GLU A 20 -3.72 -13.70 -1.94
C GLU A 20 -3.87 -13.01 -3.30
N GLU A 21 -4.21 -11.71 -3.32
CA GLU A 21 -4.39 -10.95 -4.55
C GLU A 21 -3.08 -10.83 -5.36
N ILE A 22 -1.95 -10.60 -4.68
CA ILE A 22 -0.61 -10.58 -5.30
C ILE A 22 -0.29 -11.92 -5.94
N SER A 23 -0.64 -13.04 -5.29
CA SER A 23 -0.39 -14.37 -5.84
C SER A 23 -1.25 -14.67 -7.08
N HIS A 24 -2.43 -14.05 -7.16
CA HIS A 24 -3.33 -14.12 -8.31
C HIS A 24 -2.89 -13.23 -9.49
N LEU A 25 -2.12 -12.17 -9.23
CA LEU A 25 -1.67 -11.20 -10.23
C LEU A 25 -0.30 -11.58 -10.81
N PRO A 26 -0.19 -11.76 -12.15
CA PRO A 26 1.09 -12.07 -12.78
C PRO A 26 2.06 -10.87 -12.82
N ASP A 27 1.54 -9.65 -12.69
CA ASP A 27 2.29 -8.40 -12.79
C ASP A 27 2.48 -7.75 -11.42
N ARG A 28 3.75 -7.51 -11.05
CA ARG A 28 4.12 -6.88 -9.77
C ARG A 28 3.55 -5.47 -9.61
N GLU A 29 3.43 -4.72 -10.70
CA GLU A 29 2.85 -3.36 -10.67
C GLU A 29 1.36 -3.40 -10.32
N SER A 30 0.60 -4.35 -10.90
CA SER A 30 -0.81 -4.55 -10.57
C SER A 30 -0.98 -5.00 -9.12
N ALA A 31 -0.17 -5.97 -8.70
CA ALA A 31 -0.08 -6.44 -7.32
C ALA A 31 0.17 -5.29 -6.33
N ALA A 32 1.08 -4.37 -6.65
CA ALA A 32 1.35 -3.17 -5.86
C ALA A 32 0.14 -2.23 -5.74
N ILE A 33 -0.59 -2.01 -6.83
CA ILE A 33 -1.78 -1.14 -6.86
C ILE A 33 -2.90 -1.75 -6.01
N ASP A 34 -3.22 -3.02 -6.21
CA ASP A 34 -4.24 -3.72 -5.43
C ASP A 34 -3.89 -3.75 -3.94
N ALA A 35 -2.63 -4.02 -3.62
CA ALA A 35 -2.15 -3.99 -2.25
C ALA A 35 -2.37 -2.61 -1.57
N LEU A 36 -2.04 -1.52 -2.27
CA LEU A 36 -2.27 -0.16 -1.79
C LEU A 36 -3.77 0.14 -1.65
N MET A 37 -4.60 -0.32 -2.59
CA MET A 37 -6.06 -0.14 -2.56
C MET A 37 -6.70 -0.86 -1.38
N ILE A 38 -6.24 -2.08 -1.04
CA ILE A 38 -6.76 -2.83 0.11
C ILE A 38 -6.49 -2.05 1.40
N VAL A 39 -5.25 -1.63 1.65
CA VAL A 39 -4.90 -0.82 2.84
C VAL A 39 -5.71 0.47 2.89
N GLN A 40 -5.82 1.16 1.75
CA GLN A 40 -6.59 2.39 1.65
C GLN A 40 -8.09 2.15 1.90
N ARG A 41 -8.65 1.00 1.50
CA ARG A 41 -10.06 0.66 1.75
C ARG A 41 -10.32 0.40 3.23
N HIS A 42 -9.37 -0.22 3.92
CA HIS A 42 -9.47 -0.48 5.37
C HIS A 42 -9.27 0.79 6.21
N ARG A 43 -8.34 1.67 5.83
CA ARG A 43 -7.95 2.84 6.64
C ARG A 43 -8.42 4.19 6.12
N GLY A 44 -8.82 4.27 4.85
CA GLY A 44 -9.14 5.50 4.12
C GLY A 44 -7.94 6.15 3.42
N TRP A 45 -6.72 5.92 3.89
CA TRP A 45 -5.47 6.42 3.31
C TRP A 45 -4.32 5.45 3.58
N VAL A 46 -3.24 5.56 2.81
CA VAL A 46 -2.02 4.78 2.96
C VAL A 46 -0.98 5.63 3.70
N SER A 47 -0.62 5.24 4.92
CA SER A 47 0.50 5.87 5.63
C SER A 47 1.84 5.43 5.05
N ASP A 48 2.90 6.22 5.21
CA ASP A 48 4.24 5.83 4.78
C ASP A 48 4.66 4.47 5.36
N GLU A 49 4.38 4.20 6.63
CA GLU A 49 4.65 2.89 7.26
C GLU A 49 3.99 1.73 6.52
N SER A 50 2.72 1.88 6.12
CA SER A 50 1.99 0.87 5.35
C SER A 50 2.60 0.71 3.95
N LEU A 51 3.01 1.80 3.31
CA LEU A 51 3.68 1.76 2.01
C LEU A 51 5.01 1.00 2.09
N TYR A 52 5.85 1.28 3.08
CA TYR A 52 7.10 0.54 3.28
C TYR A 52 6.85 -0.95 3.58
N SER A 53 5.82 -1.26 4.36
CA SER A 53 5.43 -2.63 4.68
C SER A 53 4.98 -3.39 3.44
N LEU A 54 4.18 -2.75 2.59
CA LEU A 54 3.77 -3.30 1.31
C LEU A 54 4.96 -3.52 0.38
N ALA A 55 5.87 -2.55 0.28
CA ALA A 55 7.07 -2.69 -0.56
C ALA A 55 7.91 -3.91 -0.17
N GLN A 56 8.07 -4.16 1.14
CA GLN A 56 8.74 -5.35 1.66
C GLN A 56 8.01 -6.64 1.28
N LEU A 57 6.68 -6.65 1.42
CA LEU A 57 5.83 -7.82 1.15
C LEU A 57 5.81 -8.16 -0.35
N LEU A 58 5.82 -7.15 -1.21
CA LEU A 58 5.89 -7.26 -2.67
C LEU A 58 7.31 -7.53 -3.19
N GLU A 59 8.31 -7.64 -2.30
CA GLU A 59 9.74 -7.75 -2.61
C GLU A 59 10.24 -6.67 -3.60
N MET A 60 9.72 -5.44 -3.47
CA MET A 60 10.07 -4.30 -4.32
C MET A 60 10.62 -3.12 -3.51
N SER A 61 11.26 -2.18 -4.20
CA SER A 61 11.75 -0.97 -3.55
C SER A 61 10.59 -0.05 -3.20
N SER A 62 10.62 0.54 -2.01
CA SER A 62 9.66 1.58 -1.62
C SER A 62 9.62 2.72 -2.63
N ALA A 63 10.74 3.05 -3.28
CA ALA A 63 10.79 4.06 -4.33
C ALA A 63 10.00 3.69 -5.59
N GLU A 64 9.94 2.39 -5.93
CA GLU A 64 9.18 1.90 -7.08
C GLU A 64 7.68 1.95 -6.77
N LEU A 65 7.30 1.47 -5.57
CA LEU A 65 5.94 1.57 -5.06
C LEU A 65 5.47 3.04 -4.90
N ASP A 66 6.36 3.92 -4.45
CA ASP A 66 6.15 5.36 -4.34
C ASP A 66 5.92 6.01 -5.70
N SER A 67 6.69 5.60 -6.72
CA SER A 67 6.47 6.01 -8.10
C SER A 67 5.08 5.58 -8.61
N ILE A 68 4.69 4.33 -8.36
CA ILE A 68 3.37 3.80 -8.73
C ILE A 68 2.27 4.58 -8.01
N ALA A 69 2.39 4.79 -6.70
CA ALA A 69 1.42 5.56 -5.91
C ALA A 69 1.32 7.02 -6.36
N THR A 70 2.42 7.63 -6.81
CA THR A 70 2.43 9.00 -7.34
C THR A 70 1.83 9.07 -8.75
N PHE A 71 2.04 8.02 -9.56
CA PHE A 71 1.49 7.94 -10.91
C PHE A 71 -0.01 7.63 -10.90
N TYR A 72 -0.45 6.81 -9.95
CA TYR A 72 -1.85 6.49 -9.72
C TYR A 72 -2.49 7.52 -8.79
N ASN A 73 -3.18 8.51 -9.38
CA ASN A 73 -3.96 9.53 -8.68
C ASN A 73 -5.03 9.00 -7.69
N LEU A 74 -5.26 7.69 -7.64
CA LEU A 74 -6.22 7.04 -6.75
C LEU A 74 -5.63 6.70 -5.38
N ILE A 75 -4.30 6.67 -5.23
CA ILE A 75 -3.65 6.34 -3.96
C ILE A 75 -3.44 7.60 -3.12
N TYR A 76 -4.18 7.72 -2.02
CA TYR A 76 -4.08 8.85 -1.10
C TYR A 76 -3.08 8.54 0.01
N ARG A 77 -1.94 9.23 0.00
CA ARG A 77 -0.86 9.09 1.01
C ARG A 77 -0.96 10.07 2.19
N GLN A 78 -1.98 10.91 2.18
CA GLN A 78 -2.26 11.86 3.23
C GLN A 78 -3.75 11.76 3.58
N PRO A 79 -4.14 12.06 4.83
CA PRO A 79 -5.56 12.14 5.18
C PRO A 79 -6.19 13.23 4.33
N VAL A 80 -6.94 12.81 3.30
CA VAL A 80 -7.68 13.74 2.46
C VAL A 80 -8.80 14.33 3.31
N GLY A 81 -8.58 15.54 3.81
CA GLY A 81 -9.61 16.32 4.48
C GLY A 81 -10.81 16.43 3.54
N ARG A 82 -11.98 16.02 4.02
CA ARG A 82 -13.24 16.02 3.25
C ARG A 82 -13.74 17.46 3.00
N HIS A 83 -12.97 18.32 2.33
CA HIS A 83 -13.39 19.64 1.87
C HIS A 83 -12.53 20.09 0.69
N VAL A 84 -12.98 19.76 -0.52
CA VAL A 84 -12.65 20.58 -1.70
C VAL A 84 -13.45 21.87 -1.51
N VAL A 85 -12.77 22.93 -1.06
CA VAL A 85 -13.36 24.27 -1.08
C VAL A 85 -13.24 24.74 -2.53
N MET A 86 -14.37 24.77 -3.24
CA MET A 86 -14.53 25.45 -4.52
C MET A 86 -14.87 26.93 -4.28
#